data_AF-A0A7V3BJH7-F1
#
_entry.id   AF-A0A7V3BJH7-F1
#
_cell.length_a   1.000
_cell.length_b   1.000
_cell.length_c   1.000
_cell.angle_alpha   90.00
_cell.angle_beta   90.00
_cell.angle_gamma   90.00
#
_symmetry.space_group_name_H-M   'P 1'
#
loop_
_entity.id
_entity.type
_entity.pdbx_description
1 polymer ?
#
loop_
_entity_poly.entity_id
_entity_poly.type
_entity_poly.pdbx_seq_one_letter_code
_entity_poly.pdbx_strand_id
1 'polypeptide(L)'
;MIPSVARARVARFLESHELDLLICSGLAGALRPEIGVGDLIVQSTDPALVCTAEQALKDARLTFHVGPLVTVEKPVLSPAGRQELGARSQAIAVDMESQTMSYRAANRLGQGVWTTLTRLR
;
A
#
# COMPACT_ATOMS: atom_id res chain seq x y z
N MET A 1 5.61 -0.75 -12.59
CA MET A 1 4.71 -1.41 -13.56
C MET A 1 4.12 -2.68 -12.92
N ILE A 2 2.80 -2.74 -12.70
CA ILE A 2 2.09 -3.99 -12.32
C ILE A 2 2.19 -4.99 -13.49
N PRO A 3 2.25 -6.32 -13.25
CA PRO A 3 1.96 -7.32 -14.28
C PRO A 3 0.75 -6.91 -15.14
N SER A 4 0.92 -6.87 -16.46
CA SER A 4 -0.08 -6.32 -17.42
C SER A 4 -1.50 -6.86 -17.22
N VAL A 5 -1.62 -8.11 -16.77
CA VAL A 5 -2.88 -8.79 -16.46
C VAL A 5 -3.62 -8.15 -15.28
N ALA A 6 -2.94 -7.85 -14.17
CA ALA A 6 -3.59 -7.27 -12.99
C ALA A 6 -4.05 -5.83 -13.28
N ARG A 7 -3.25 -5.05 -14.02
CA ARG A 7 -3.65 -3.72 -14.50
C ARG A 7 -4.93 -3.78 -15.34
N ALA A 8 -5.03 -4.70 -16.31
CA ALA A 8 -6.18 -4.81 -17.19
C ALA A 8 -7.45 -5.25 -16.43
N ARG A 9 -7.31 -6.19 -15.48
CA ARG A 9 -8.44 -6.65 -14.66
C ARG A 9 -9.01 -5.55 -13.79
N VAL A 10 -8.14 -4.79 -13.14
CA VAL A 10 -8.56 -3.70 -12.25
C VAL A 10 -9.21 -2.58 -13.04
N ALA A 11 -8.66 -2.21 -14.20
CA ALA A 11 -9.28 -1.24 -15.08
C ALA A 11 -10.70 -1.66 -15.48
N ARG A 12 -10.85 -2.90 -15.98
CA ARG A 12 -12.15 -3.45 -16.35
C ARG A 12 -13.13 -3.50 -15.17
N PHE A 13 -12.64 -3.85 -13.97
CA PHE A 13 -13.47 -3.89 -12.77
C PHE A 13 -14.00 -2.49 -12.42
N LEU A 14 -13.11 -1.49 -12.38
CA LEU A 14 -13.47 -0.10 -12.09
C LEU A 14 -14.36 0.53 -13.18
N GLU A 15 -14.23 0.10 -14.44
CA GLU A 15 -15.08 0.55 -15.56
C GLU A 15 -16.50 -0.04 -15.49
N SER A 16 -16.67 -1.22 -14.89
CA SER A 16 -17.95 -1.94 -14.88
C SER A 16 -18.72 -1.80 -13.56
N HIS A 17 -18.14 -1.16 -12.54
CA HIS A 17 -18.73 -1.00 -11.23
C HIS A 17 -18.57 0.44 -10.75
N GLU A 18 -19.63 0.98 -10.18
CA GLU A 18 -19.57 2.18 -9.35
C GLU A 18 -19.21 1.74 -7.92
N LEU A 19 -18.19 2.36 -7.34
CA LEU A 19 -17.69 2.02 -6.00
C LEU A 19 -17.68 3.28 -5.15
N ASP A 20 -18.15 3.19 -3.91
CA ASP A 20 -18.01 4.29 -2.95
C ASP A 20 -16.62 4.29 -2.30
N LEU A 21 -15.98 3.12 -2.21
CA LEU A 21 -14.69 2.92 -1.57
C LEU A 21 -13.95 1.74 -2.17
N LEU A 22 -12.64 1.90 -2.39
CA LEU A 22 -11.72 0.81 -2.69
C LEU A 22 -10.70 0.67 -1.56
N ILE A 23 -10.62 -0.53 -0.98
CA ILE A 23 -9.56 -0.94 -0.07
C ILE A 23 -8.66 -1.93 -0.81
N CYS A 24 -7.39 -1.59 -0.98
CA CYS A 24 -6.39 -2.55 -1.43
C CYS A 24 -5.62 -3.09 -0.23
N SER A 25 -5.52 -4.42 -0.15
CA SER A 25 -4.66 -5.10 0.80
C SER A 25 -3.81 -6.16 0.13
N GLY A 26 -2.60 -6.33 0.67
CA GLY A 26 -1.58 -7.19 0.11
C GLY A 26 -0.38 -7.29 1.04
N LEU A 27 0.71 -7.86 0.53
CA LEU A 27 1.96 -7.95 1.26
C LEU A 27 2.92 -6.82 0.89
N ALA A 28 3.64 -6.29 1.88
CA ALA A 28 4.71 -5.32 1.69
C ALA A 28 6.02 -5.76 2.36
N GLY A 29 7.12 -5.20 1.88
CA GLY A 29 8.42 -5.22 2.55
C GLY A 29 8.67 -3.93 3.31
N ALA A 30 9.10 -4.02 4.57
CA ALA A 30 9.54 -2.87 5.35
C ALA A 30 10.80 -2.21 4.76
N LEU A 31 10.83 -0.88 4.79
CA LEU A 31 11.99 -0.04 4.42
C LEU A 31 12.54 0.76 5.61
N ARG A 32 12.04 0.49 6.81
CA ARG A 32 12.41 1.13 8.06
C ARG A 32 12.69 0.07 9.13
N PRO A 33 13.77 0.20 9.91
CA PRO A 33 14.17 -0.82 10.88
C PRO A 33 13.16 -1.01 12.03
N GLU A 34 12.36 0.01 12.33
CA GLU A 34 11.31 -0.03 13.34
C GLU A 34 10.05 -0.82 12.91
N ILE A 35 9.91 -1.16 11.63
CA ILE A 35 8.75 -1.89 11.10
C ILE A 35 9.06 -3.38 11.07
N GLY A 36 8.37 -4.14 11.91
CA GLY A 36 8.52 -5.58 12.07
C GLY A 36 7.67 -6.41 11.10
N VAL A 37 7.97 -7.71 11.04
CA VAL A 37 7.09 -8.68 10.39
C VAL A 37 5.79 -8.80 11.20
N GLY A 38 4.65 -8.71 10.51
CA GLY A 38 3.33 -8.74 11.13
C GLY A 38 2.76 -7.36 11.43
N ASP A 39 3.56 -6.30 11.35
CA ASP A 39 3.05 -4.93 11.46
C ASP A 39 2.20 -4.58 10.23
N LEU A 40 1.15 -3.80 10.46
CA LEU A 40 0.29 -3.27 9.42
C LEU A 40 0.79 -1.92 8.92
N ILE A 41 0.56 -1.64 7.65
CA ILE A 41 0.94 -0.36 7.03
C ILE A 41 -0.31 0.25 6.42
N VAL A 42 -0.61 1.48 6.80
CA VAL A 42 -1.77 2.24 6.32
C VAL A 42 -1.27 3.39 5.47
N GLN A 43 -1.87 3.53 4.30
CA GLN A 43 -1.69 4.71 3.44
C GLN A 43 -3.04 5.08 2.85
N SER A 44 -3.33 6.35 2.74
CA SER A 44 -4.42 6.85 1.89
C SER A 44 -4.08 8.28 1.45
N THR A 45 -4.66 8.72 0.35
CA THR A 45 -4.65 10.14 -0.02
C THR A 45 -5.72 10.92 0.74
N ASP A 46 -6.67 10.24 1.37
CA ASP A 46 -7.72 10.82 2.20
C ASP A 46 -7.38 10.67 3.69
N PRO A 47 -7.09 11.77 4.40
CA PRO A 47 -6.79 11.73 5.83
C PRO A 47 -7.92 11.17 6.70
N ALA A 48 -9.19 11.36 6.33
CA ALA A 48 -10.32 10.86 7.12
C ALA A 48 -10.35 9.33 7.14
N LEU A 49 -9.96 8.72 6.02
CA LEU A 49 -9.89 7.27 5.92
C LEU A 49 -8.65 6.70 6.62
N VAL A 50 -7.54 7.43 6.65
CA VAL A 50 -6.41 7.09 7.53
C VAL A 50 -6.87 7.08 8.99
N CYS A 51 -7.49 8.15 9.48
CA CYS A 51 -8.00 8.22 10.85
C CYS A 51 -8.94 7.05 11.20
N THR A 52 -9.84 6.70 10.27
CA THR A 52 -10.76 5.57 10.44
C THR A 52 -10.01 4.25 10.58
N ALA A 53 -9.03 3.99 9.70
CA ALA A 53 -8.21 2.80 9.76
C ALA A 53 -7.37 2.76 11.06
N GLU A 54 -6.73 3.85 11.44
CA GLU A 54 -5.97 3.94 12.69
C GLU A 54 -6.83 3.62 13.91
N GLN A 55 -8.06 4.16 13.97
CA GLN A 55 -8.97 3.88 15.09
C GLN A 55 -9.34 2.40 15.14
N ALA A 56 -9.71 1.80 14.00
CA ALA A 56 -10.04 0.38 13.93
C ALA A 56 -8.87 -0.52 14.37
N LEU A 57 -7.64 -0.16 13.98
CA LEU A 57 -6.44 -0.91 14.36
C LEU A 57 -6.08 -0.75 15.84
N LYS A 58 -6.29 0.44 16.41
CA LYS A 58 -6.16 0.69 17.86
C LYS A 58 -7.15 -0.15 18.66
N ASP A 59 -8.42 -0.17 18.25
CA ASP A 59 -9.48 -0.94 18.91
C ASP A 59 -9.19 -2.45 18.85
N ALA A 60 -8.63 -2.92 17.73
CA ALA A 60 -8.16 -4.29 17.55
C ALA A 60 -6.82 -4.60 18.25
N ARG A 61 -6.15 -3.60 18.82
CA ARG A 61 -4.83 -3.70 19.47
C ARG A 61 -3.76 -4.28 18.54
N LEU A 62 -3.77 -3.86 17.28
CA LEU A 62 -2.79 -4.27 16.28
C LEU A 62 -1.68 -3.23 16.16
N THR A 63 -0.43 -3.67 15.97
CA THR A 63 0.69 -2.78 15.65
C THR A 63 0.57 -2.30 14.21
N PHE A 64 0.64 -0.99 13.99
CA PHE A 64 0.56 -0.42 12.65
C PHE A 64 1.43 0.83 12.51
N HIS A 65 1.71 1.17 11.25
CA HIS A 65 2.47 2.35 10.85
C HIS A 65 1.73 3.08 9.74
N VAL A 66 1.69 4.41 9.81
CA VAL A 66 1.12 5.25 8.75
C VAL A 66 2.25 5.90 7.98
N GLY A 67 2.25 5.76 6.66
CA GLY A 67 3.26 6.43 5.85
C GLY A 67 3.28 6.04 4.38
N PRO A 68 4.18 6.67 3.62
CA PRO A 68 4.28 6.45 2.18
C PRO A 68 4.74 5.03 1.83
N LEU A 69 4.07 4.41 0.86
CA LEU A 69 4.49 3.19 0.17
C LEU A 69 5.07 3.54 -1.20
N VAL A 70 6.10 2.80 -1.59
CA VAL A 70 6.65 2.83 -2.94
C VAL A 70 6.32 1.53 -3.67
N THR A 71 5.88 1.65 -4.92
CA THR A 71 5.65 0.47 -5.77
C THR A 71 6.84 0.28 -6.71
N VAL A 72 7.39 -0.93 -6.75
CA VAL A 72 8.53 -1.29 -7.61
C VAL A 72 8.15 -2.32 -8.67
N GLU A 73 8.97 -2.42 -9.72
CA GLU A 73 8.76 -3.38 -10.81
C GLU A 73 9.31 -4.78 -10.54
N LYS A 74 10.36 -4.85 -9.72
CA LYS A 74 11.03 -6.09 -9.37
C LYS A 74 11.19 -6.14 -7.86
N PRO A 75 10.99 -7.32 -7.24
CA PRO A 75 11.22 -7.48 -5.81
C PRO A 75 12.61 -7.00 -5.40
N VAL A 76 12.71 -6.30 -4.28
CA VAL A 76 13.99 -5.91 -3.68
C VAL A 76 14.45 -7.02 -2.74
N LEU A 77 15.38 -7.84 -3.24
CA LEU A 77 15.77 -9.09 -2.57
C LEU A 77 16.93 -8.92 -1.58
N SER A 78 17.63 -7.79 -1.58
CA SER A 78 18.77 -7.54 -0.68
C SER A 78 18.42 -6.53 0.43
N PRO A 79 19.00 -6.68 1.64
CA PRO A 79 18.87 -5.69 2.70
C PRO A 79 19.41 -4.31 2.29
N ALA A 80 20.57 -4.25 1.64
CA ALA A 80 21.17 -3.01 1.15
C ALA A 80 20.27 -2.30 0.12
N GLY A 81 19.65 -3.05 -0.79
CA GLY A 81 18.70 -2.49 -1.76
C GLY A 81 17.45 -1.93 -1.10
N ARG A 82 16.97 -2.54 -0.02
CA ARG A 82 15.84 -2.02 0.77
C ARG A 82 16.21 -0.72 1.48
N GLN A 83 17.41 -0.64 2.07
CA GLN A 83 17.90 0.58 2.71
C GLN A 83 18.03 1.73 1.70
N GLU A 84 18.66 1.48 0.55
CA GLU A 84 18.80 2.47 -0.52
C GLU A 84 17.44 2.95 -1.03
N LEU A 85 16.51 2.01 -1.27
CA LEU A 85 15.16 2.35 -1.71
C LEU A 85 14.43 3.21 -0.67
N GLY A 86 14.52 2.85 0.61
CA GLY A 86 13.93 3.62 1.72
C GLY A 86 14.51 5.02 1.84
N ALA A 87 15.81 5.20 1.60
CA ALA A 87 16.48 6.50 1.63
C ALA A 87 16.08 7.37 0.43
N ARG A 88 16.05 6.81 -0.79
CA ARG A 88 15.72 7.56 -2.01
C ARG A 88 14.23 7.94 -2.08
N SER A 89 13.34 7.03 -1.70
CA SER A 89 11.89 7.24 -1.85
C SER A 89 11.23 7.90 -0.66
N GLN A 90 11.91 7.95 0.49
CA GLN A 90 11.32 8.31 1.79
C GLN A 90 10.14 7.42 2.21
N ALA A 91 9.87 6.32 1.49
CA ALA A 91 8.82 5.37 1.81
C ALA A 91 9.17 4.54 3.05
N ILE A 92 8.14 4.16 3.79
CA ILE A 92 8.25 3.27 4.95
C ILE A 92 8.14 1.79 4.55
N ALA A 93 7.54 1.52 3.39
CA ALA A 93 7.44 0.17 2.83
C ALA A 93 7.36 0.14 1.31
N VAL A 94 7.59 -1.06 0.76
CA VAL A 94 7.59 -1.34 -0.67
C VAL A 94 6.63 -2.48 -1.01
N ASP A 95 5.95 -2.34 -2.14
CA ASP A 95 5.15 -3.39 -2.76
C ASP A 95 5.28 -3.38 -4.29
N MET A 96 4.45 -4.13 -5.01
CA MET A 96 4.48 -4.19 -6.48
C MET A 96 3.19 -3.67 -7.15
N GLU A 97 2.16 -3.29 -6.40
CA GLU A 97 0.84 -3.02 -6.95
C GLU A 97 0.16 -1.71 -6.47
N SER A 98 0.40 -1.26 -5.24
CA SER A 98 -0.44 -0.26 -4.55
C SER A 98 -0.53 1.09 -5.27
N GLN A 99 0.56 1.65 -5.77
CA GLN A 99 0.52 2.97 -6.43
C GLN A 99 -0.25 2.95 -7.77
N THR A 100 -0.21 1.84 -8.51
CA THR A 100 -0.93 1.75 -9.78
C THR A 100 -2.42 1.53 -9.55
N MET A 101 -2.81 0.81 -8.48
CA MET A 101 -4.20 0.74 -8.01
C MET A 101 -4.68 2.13 -7.58
N SER A 102 -3.86 2.81 -6.78
CA SER A 102 -4.14 4.13 -6.24
C SER A 102 -4.38 5.18 -7.33
N TYR A 103 -3.48 5.28 -8.31
CA TYR A 103 -3.64 6.21 -9.43
C TYR A 103 -4.95 6.00 -10.20
N ARG A 104 -5.38 4.74 -10.40
CA ARG A 104 -6.59 4.43 -11.16
C ARG A 104 -7.87 4.70 -10.39
N ALA A 105 -7.90 4.33 -9.12
CA ALA A 105 -9.03 4.61 -8.26
C ALA A 105 -9.16 6.12 -7.96
N ALA A 106 -8.06 6.84 -7.71
CA ALA A 106 -8.10 8.30 -7.54
C ALA A 106 -8.68 9.01 -8.77
N ASN A 107 -8.29 8.59 -9.99
CA ASN A 107 -8.82 9.15 -11.24
C ASN A 107 -10.31 8.90 -11.48
N ARG A 108 -10.94 7.97 -10.76
CA ARG A 108 -12.36 7.60 -10.96
C ARG A 108 -13.26 7.90 -9.77
N LEU A 109 -12.75 7.78 -8.55
CA LEU A 109 -13.49 7.92 -7.29
C LEU A 109 -13.22 9.24 -6.57
N GLY A 110 -12.15 9.95 -6.92
CA GLY A 110 -11.71 11.16 -6.20
C GLY A 110 -11.13 10.90 -4.79
N GLN A 111 -11.28 9.70 -4.21
CA GLN A 111 -10.77 9.29 -2.89
C GLN A 111 -10.47 7.77 -2.84
N GLY A 112 -9.52 7.31 -2.00
CA GLY A 112 -9.18 5.86 -1.89
C GLY A 112 -8.20 5.48 -0.78
N VAL A 113 -8.33 4.26 -0.24
CA VAL A 113 -7.66 3.77 0.99
C VAL A 113 -6.83 2.53 0.72
N TRP A 114 -5.67 2.43 1.36
CA TRP A 114 -4.71 1.36 1.14
C TRP A 114 -4.23 0.84 2.51
N THR A 115 -4.26 -0.48 2.70
CA THR A 115 -3.74 -1.11 3.92
C THR A 115 -2.97 -2.35 3.53
N THR A 116 -1.65 -2.35 3.73
CA THR A 116 -0.77 -3.43 3.32
C THR A 116 -0.17 -4.12 4.55
N LEU A 117 -0.17 -5.45 4.57
CA LEU A 117 0.36 -6.29 5.65
C LEU A 117 1.84 -6.60 5.38
N THR A 118 2.72 -6.43 6.36
CA THR A 118 4.15 -6.71 6.15
C THR A 118 4.47 -8.19 6.42
N ARG A 119 4.96 -8.94 5.44
CA ARG A 119 5.58 -10.27 5.68
C ARG A 119 6.77 -10.48 4.75
N LEU A 120 7.93 -10.82 5.32
CA LEU A 120 8.96 -11.60 4.64
C LEU A 120 9.56 -12.63 5.62
N ARG A 121 9.57 -13.88 5.17
CA ARG A 121 10.73 -14.75 5.33
C ARG A 121 11.37 -14.84 3.95
#